data_AF-A0A427Y6B6-F1
#
_entry.id   AF-A0A427Y6B6-F1
#
_cell.length_a   1.000
_cell.length_b   1.000
_cell.length_c   1.000
_cell.angle_alpha   90.00
_cell.angle_beta   90.00
_cell.angle_gamma   90.00
#
_symmetry.space_group_name_H-M   'P 1'
#
loop_
_entity.id
_entity.type
_entity.pdbx_description
1 polymer ?
#
loop_
_entity_poly.entity_id
_entity_poly.type
_entity_poly.pdbx_seq_one_letter_code
_entity_poly.pdbx_strand_id
1 'polypeptide(L)'
;MDRPTTVPLHLTSLAILAPSNAPLYVHAFTGKDDELRAYHLAHAAVDVIEERIVVNSSPNRPADSYLGLLFCMEDMAFYGFQTNTKLRIVLSVALVDAPIKDADIVAIFRVVHQLILQATHNPFISLPATFKATPAPPVPESTTPTPGNGGGKEKDIVDEAADAVAEATARLAVDADGKELRNEPVPDDTMFACGPDDLRPEWFQGQRFTRGVERLGDMLSGARP
;
A
#
# COMPACT_ATOMS: atom_id res chain seq x y z
N MET A 1 1.40 31.75 22.51
CA MET A 1 2.83 32.02 22.20
C MET A 1 3.47 30.68 21.83
N ASP A 2 2.90 30.01 20.83
CA ASP A 2 3.26 28.63 20.51
C ASP A 2 4.33 28.65 19.43
N ARG A 3 5.58 28.42 19.83
CA ARG A 3 6.64 28.05 18.91
C ARG A 3 6.38 26.57 18.57
N PRO A 4 6.02 26.21 17.31
CA PRO A 4 5.99 24.79 16.97
C PRO A 4 7.41 24.26 17.15
N THR A 5 7.54 23.16 17.88
CA THR A 5 8.79 22.43 18.04
C THR A 5 9.22 21.92 16.68
N THR A 6 10.04 22.70 15.98
CA THR A 6 10.80 22.23 14.83
C THR A 6 11.72 21.12 15.33
N VAL A 7 11.34 19.88 15.09
CA VAL A 7 12.23 18.73 15.18
C VAL A 7 12.92 18.67 13.81
N PRO A 8 14.20 19.10 13.68
CA PRO A 8 14.93 18.91 12.44
C PRO A 8 15.32 17.44 12.33
N LEU A 9 14.35 16.59 11.99
CA LEU A 9 14.58 15.18 11.68
C LEU A 9 14.62 15.05 10.16
N HIS A 10 15.82 14.96 9.61
CA HIS A 10 15.99 14.84 8.17
C HIS A 10 15.91 13.37 7.78
N LEU A 11 14.80 12.98 7.18
CA LEU A 11 14.67 11.66 6.57
C LEU A 11 15.49 11.60 5.29
N THR A 12 16.32 10.57 5.16
CA THR A 12 17.16 10.36 3.97
C THR A 12 16.49 9.36 3.03
N SER A 13 16.00 8.24 3.56
CA SER A 13 15.30 7.23 2.77
C SER A 13 14.34 6.38 3.58
N LEU A 14 13.40 5.75 2.88
CA LEU A 14 12.40 4.83 3.40
C LEU A 14 12.33 3.63 2.48
N ALA A 15 12.43 2.43 3.05
CA ALA A 15 12.27 1.17 2.33
C ALA A 15 11.25 0.27 3.03
N ILE A 16 10.38 -0.35 2.24
CA ILE A 16 9.38 -1.32 2.68
C ILE A 16 9.69 -2.63 1.97
N LEU A 17 9.83 -3.68 2.75
CA LEU A 17 10.21 -5.01 2.32
C LEU A 17 9.10 -6.00 2.68
N ALA A 18 8.81 -6.90 1.75
CA ALA A 18 7.89 -8.01 1.93
C ALA A 18 8.43 -9.02 2.98
N PRO A 19 7.58 -9.93 3.48
CA PRO A 19 8.04 -11.02 4.33
C PRO A 19 9.06 -11.92 3.62
N SER A 20 8.98 -12.02 2.29
CA SER A 20 9.94 -12.70 1.41
C SER A 20 11.27 -11.95 1.18
N ASN A 21 11.49 -10.82 1.87
CA ASN A 21 12.65 -9.93 1.69
C ASN A 21 12.69 -9.21 0.33
N ALA A 22 11.65 -9.34 -0.51
CA ALA A 22 11.53 -8.59 -1.75
C ALA A 22 11.21 -7.09 -1.47
N PRO A 23 11.83 -6.14 -2.17
CA PRO A 23 11.49 -4.72 -2.05
C PRO A 23 10.10 -4.44 -2.61
N LEU A 24 9.20 -3.93 -1.76
CA LEU A 24 7.88 -3.48 -2.18
C LEU A 24 7.90 -2.00 -2.58
N TYR A 25 8.67 -1.20 -1.84
CA TYR A 25 8.79 0.23 -2.08
C TYR A 25 10.13 0.74 -1.56
N VAL A 26 10.81 1.57 -2.35
CA VAL A 26 12.03 2.27 -1.95
C VAL A 26 11.89 3.71 -2.38
N HIS A 27 12.21 4.64 -1.48
CA HIS A 27 12.17 6.06 -1.77
C HIS A 27 13.30 6.78 -1.04
N ALA A 28 14.02 7.63 -1.76
CA ALA A 28 15.03 8.51 -1.21
C ALA A 28 14.52 9.96 -1.26
N PHE A 29 14.65 10.67 -0.14
CA PHE A 29 14.25 12.07 -0.01
C PHE A 29 15.34 13.04 -0.49
N THR A 30 16.60 12.61 -0.48
CA THR A 30 17.75 13.43 -0.92
C THR A 30 17.83 13.58 -2.44
N GLY A 31 17.36 12.57 -3.19
CA GLY A 31 17.37 12.59 -4.66
C GLY A 31 17.18 11.20 -5.26
N LYS A 32 16.81 11.14 -6.55
CA LYS A 32 16.57 9.87 -7.26
C LYS A 32 17.82 9.02 -7.41
N ASP A 33 18.98 9.65 -7.54
CA ASP A 33 20.27 8.93 -7.70
C ASP A 33 20.63 8.11 -6.45
N ASP A 34 20.10 8.50 -5.28
CA ASP A 34 20.32 7.81 -4.00
C ASP A 34 19.36 6.65 -3.76
N GLU A 35 18.33 6.45 -4.59
CA GLU A 35 17.36 5.34 -4.42
C GLU A 35 18.04 3.97 -4.52
N LEU A 36 19.00 3.82 -5.45
CA LEU A 36 19.75 2.58 -5.61
C LEU A 36 20.68 2.31 -4.41
N ARG A 37 21.28 3.37 -3.86
CA ARG A 37 22.08 3.27 -2.61
C ARG A 37 21.18 2.88 -1.44
N ALA A 38 20.04 3.53 -1.29
CA ALA A 38 19.06 3.22 -0.25
C ALA A 38 18.56 1.77 -0.34
N TYR A 39 18.33 1.25 -1.55
CA TYR A 39 17.97 -0.15 -1.76
C TYR A 39 19.03 -1.12 -1.22
N HIS A 40 20.29 -0.95 -1.60
CA HIS A 40 21.36 -1.85 -1.15
C HIS A 40 21.55 -1.78 0.37
N LEU A 41 21.47 -0.58 0.96
CA LEU A 41 21.60 -0.40 2.41
C LEU A 41 20.41 -0.98 3.18
N ALA A 42 19.19 -0.81 2.66
CA ALA A 42 18.00 -1.43 3.25
C ALA A 42 18.05 -2.96 3.16
N HIS A 43 18.55 -3.52 2.07
CA HIS A 43 18.73 -4.97 1.93
C HIS A 43 19.81 -5.50 2.89
N ALA A 44 20.91 -4.77 3.09
CA ALA A 44 21.91 -5.13 4.10
C ALA A 44 21.35 -5.06 5.53
N ALA A 45 20.35 -4.20 5.79
CA ALA A 45 19.68 -4.10 7.07
C ALA A 45 18.85 -5.35 7.43
N VAL A 46 18.44 -6.13 6.43
CA VAL A 46 17.60 -7.33 6.62
C VAL A 46 18.31 -8.36 7.51
N ASP A 47 19.60 -8.58 7.29
CA ASP A 47 20.37 -9.55 8.07
C ASP A 47 20.36 -9.20 9.58
N VAL A 48 20.51 -7.90 9.89
CA VAL A 48 20.44 -7.38 11.27
C VAL A 48 19.04 -7.51 11.85
N ILE A 49 18.01 -7.24 11.04
CA ILE A 49 16.60 -7.41 11.44
C ILE A 49 16.32 -8.87 11.79
N GLU A 50 16.77 -9.82 10.97
CA GLU A 50 16.56 -11.25 11.20
C GLU A 50 17.25 -11.73 12.48
N GLU A 51 18.49 -11.31 12.73
CA GLU A 51 19.18 -11.58 14.00
C GLU A 51 18.40 -11.01 15.20
N ARG A 52 17.94 -9.75 15.11
CA ARG A 52 17.18 -9.09 16.18
C ARG A 52 15.85 -9.77 16.46
N ILE A 53 15.16 -10.24 15.43
CA ILE A 53 13.90 -10.99 15.59
C ILE A 53 14.17 -12.28 16.36
N VAL A 54 15.20 -13.03 16.00
CA VAL A 54 15.57 -14.29 16.68
C VAL A 54 15.93 -14.04 18.15
N VAL A 55 16.71 -13.00 18.43
CA VAL A 55 17.14 -12.65 19.80
C VAL A 55 15.96 -12.17 20.66
N ASN A 56 15.05 -11.37 20.09
CA ASN A 56 13.93 -10.80 20.82
C ASN A 56 12.71 -11.72 20.89
N SER A 57 12.63 -12.75 20.04
CA SER A 57 11.57 -13.77 20.08
C SER A 57 11.79 -14.75 21.23
N SER A 58 11.44 -14.34 22.44
CA SER A 58 11.32 -15.27 23.58
C SER A 58 9.87 -15.77 23.70
N PRO A 59 9.62 -17.03 24.10
CA PRO A 59 8.27 -17.59 24.17
C PRO A 59 7.33 -16.88 25.15
N ASN A 60 7.85 -16.04 26.06
CA ASN A 60 7.08 -15.34 27.09
C ASN A 60 6.92 -13.83 26.84
N ARG A 61 7.46 -13.29 25.74
CA ARG A 61 7.33 -11.86 25.42
C ARG A 61 6.92 -11.70 23.96
N PRO A 62 5.80 -11.02 23.65
CA PRO A 62 5.47 -10.69 22.28
C PRO A 62 6.62 -9.86 21.69
N ALA A 63 7.05 -10.21 20.48
CA ALA A 63 8.11 -9.47 19.80
C ALA A 63 7.65 -8.02 19.61
N ASP A 64 8.42 -7.07 20.14
CA ASP A 64 8.15 -5.65 19.97
C ASP A 64 8.30 -5.29 18.47
N SER A 65 7.31 -4.58 17.90
CA SER A 65 7.34 -4.19 16.48
C SER A 65 8.47 -3.20 16.15
N TYR A 66 8.96 -2.46 17.14
CA TYR A 66 10.11 -1.57 16.96
C TYR A 66 11.39 -2.30 17.32
N LEU A 67 12.30 -2.44 16.35
CA LEU A 67 13.58 -3.14 16.52
C LEU A 67 14.70 -2.21 17.01
N GLY A 68 14.46 -0.89 16.98
CA GLY A 68 15.44 0.11 17.36
C GLY A 68 16.39 0.49 16.23
N LEU A 69 17.53 1.06 16.64
CA LEU A 69 18.67 1.32 15.78
C LEU A 69 19.30 -0.01 15.33
N LEU A 70 19.40 -0.21 14.01
CA LEU A 70 20.01 -1.38 13.40
C LEU A 70 21.52 -1.19 13.27
N PHE A 71 21.91 -0.16 12.51
CA PHE A 71 23.30 0.25 12.32
C PHE A 71 23.37 1.72 11.92
N CYS A 72 24.57 2.29 12.03
CA CYS A 72 24.89 3.59 11.48
C CYS A 72 25.91 3.41 10.36
N MET A 73 25.77 4.18 9.29
CA MET A 73 26.72 4.20 8.20
C MET A 73 26.96 5.65 7.77
N GLU A 74 28.22 6.08 7.78
CA GLU A 74 28.60 7.48 7.49
C GLU A 74 27.80 8.43 8.41
N ASP A 75 27.04 9.35 7.84
CA ASP A 75 26.22 10.34 8.54
C ASP A 75 24.73 9.94 8.56
N MET A 76 24.41 8.64 8.49
CA MET A 76 23.04 8.12 8.51
C MET A 76 22.85 7.03 9.57
N ALA A 77 21.71 7.06 10.25
CA ALA A 77 21.23 5.99 11.13
C ALA A 77 20.07 5.24 10.46
N PHE A 78 20.11 3.92 10.58
CA PHE A 78 19.08 3.02 10.07
C PHE A 78 18.28 2.43 11.23
N TYR A 79 16.97 2.64 11.19
CA TYR A 79 16.03 2.12 12.16
C TYR A 79 15.16 1.04 11.54
N GLY A 80 14.81 0.02 12.34
CA GLY A 80 14.00 -1.11 11.91
C GLY A 80 12.65 -1.17 12.59
N PHE A 81 11.61 -1.48 11.81
CA PHE A 81 10.27 -1.77 12.31
C PHE A 81 9.69 -2.99 11.59
N GLN A 82 9.08 -3.89 12.37
CA GLN A 82 8.46 -5.12 11.91
C GLN A 82 6.98 -5.11 12.30
N THR A 83 6.09 -5.11 11.31
CA THR A 83 4.64 -5.21 11.57
C THR A 83 4.25 -6.63 11.97
N ASN A 84 3.04 -6.79 12.52
CA ASN A 84 2.45 -8.10 12.81
C ASN A 84 2.30 -8.97 11.54
N THR A 85 2.14 -8.33 10.39
CA THR A 85 2.08 -8.97 9.07
C THR A 85 3.46 -9.38 8.54
N LYS A 86 4.52 -9.29 9.34
CA LYS A 86 5.90 -9.58 8.92
C LYS A 86 6.42 -8.67 7.80
N LEU A 87 5.83 -7.47 7.61
CA LEU A 87 6.42 -6.43 6.77
C LEU A 87 7.54 -5.72 7.50
N ARG A 88 8.69 -5.65 6.84
CA ARG A 88 9.89 -5.01 7.37
C ARG A 88 9.95 -3.59 6.79
N ILE A 89 10.00 -2.60 7.65
CA ILE A 89 10.12 -1.19 7.29
C ILE A 89 11.48 -0.71 7.80
N VAL A 90 12.30 -0.19 6.89
CA VAL A 90 13.61 0.38 7.20
C VAL A 90 13.53 1.88 6.95
N LEU A 91 13.90 2.66 7.97
CA LEU A 91 13.94 4.11 7.91
C LEU A 91 15.39 4.58 8.07
N SER A 92 15.85 5.42 7.15
CA SER A 92 17.15 6.08 7.23
C SER A 92 16.97 7.54 7.58
N VAL A 93 17.69 7.99 8.60
CA VAL A 93 17.67 9.37 9.11
C VAL A 93 19.09 9.91 9.08
N ALA A 94 19.27 11.14 8.62
CA ALA A 94 20.56 11.81 8.70
C ALA A 94 20.90 12.13 10.16
N LEU A 95 22.12 11.80 10.58
CA LEU A 95 22.65 12.19 11.88
C LEU A 95 22.96 13.68 11.85
N VAL A 96 22.04 14.48 12.35
CA VAL A 96 22.26 15.91 12.67
C VAL A 96 22.68 15.99 14.14
N ASP A 97 23.39 17.04 14.56
CA ASP A 97 23.86 17.27 15.94
C ASP A 97 22.74 17.31 17.02
N ALA A 98 21.49 17.07 16.65
CA ALA A 98 20.35 16.97 17.54
C ALA A 98 20.12 15.50 17.98
N PRO A 99 19.91 15.25 19.29
CA PRO A 99 19.62 13.89 19.76
C PRO A 99 18.26 13.40 19.22
N ILE A 100 18.30 12.32 18.44
CA ILE A 100 17.11 11.66 17.90
C ILE A 100 16.47 10.82 19.01
N LYS A 101 15.18 11.06 19.29
CA LYS A 101 14.41 10.27 20.27
C LYS A 101 13.71 9.11 19.58
N ASP A 102 13.78 7.92 20.18
CA ASP A 102 13.05 6.75 19.70
C ASP A 102 11.54 6.98 19.61
N ALA A 103 10.97 7.81 20.49
CA ALA A 103 9.55 8.16 20.46
C ALA A 103 9.13 8.83 19.14
N ASP A 104 9.98 9.69 18.59
CA ASP A 104 9.71 10.40 17.33
C ASP A 104 9.83 9.43 16.15
N ILE A 105 10.83 8.55 16.17
CA ILE A 105 11.02 7.50 15.16
C ILE A 105 9.83 6.53 15.15
N VAL A 106 9.36 6.10 16.33
CA VAL A 106 8.17 5.24 16.46
C VAL A 106 6.93 5.96 15.93
N ALA A 107 6.78 7.26 16.14
CA ALA A 107 5.68 8.03 15.59
C ALA A 107 5.73 8.05 14.04
N ILE A 108 6.91 8.22 13.45
CA ILE A 108 7.11 8.17 11.99
C ILE A 108 6.73 6.79 11.45
N PHE A 109 7.19 5.70 12.07
CA PHE A 109 6.82 4.34 11.67
C PHE A 109 5.30 4.10 11.74
N ARG A 110 4.62 4.64 12.75
CA ARG A 110 3.15 4.55 12.86
C ARG A 110 2.45 5.27 11.70
N VAL A 111 2.93 6.45 11.31
CA VAL A 111 2.39 7.20 10.17
C VAL A 111 2.61 6.45 8.86
N VAL A 112 3.81 5.91 8.64
CA VAL A 112 4.13 5.10 7.45
C VAL A 112 3.25 3.85 7.40
N HIS A 113 3.10 3.14 8.53
CA HIS A 113 2.23 1.98 8.62
C HIS A 113 0.77 2.33 8.33
N GLN A 114 0.27 3.48 8.82
CA GLN A 114 -1.07 3.97 8.49
C GLN A 114 -1.22 4.25 6.98
N LEU A 115 -0.19 4.79 6.33
CA LEU A 115 -0.20 5.04 4.89
C LEU A 115 -0.24 3.73 4.09
N ILE A 116 0.51 2.71 4.52
CA ILE A 116 0.46 1.35 3.98
C ILE A 116 -0.96 0.80 4.12
N LEU A 117 -1.56 0.89 5.30
CA LEU A 117 -2.94 0.43 5.52
C LEU A 117 -3.93 1.16 4.60
N GLN A 118 -3.82 2.47 4.44
CA GLN A 118 -4.70 3.22 3.54
C GLN A 118 -4.56 2.78 2.07
N ALA A 119 -3.36 2.42 1.64
CA ALA A 119 -3.14 1.86 0.31
C ALA A 119 -3.76 0.46 0.18
N THR A 120 -3.52 -0.43 1.14
CA THR A 120 -3.99 -1.82 1.07
C THR A 120 -5.50 -1.98 1.24
N HIS A 121 -6.15 -1.08 1.98
CA HIS A 121 -7.62 -1.09 2.16
C HIS A 121 -8.39 -0.51 0.97
N ASN A 122 -7.72 -0.12 -0.12
CA ASN A 122 -8.38 0.34 -1.33
C ASN A 122 -8.77 -0.86 -2.22
N PRO A 123 -10.07 -1.21 -2.35
CA PRO A 123 -10.50 -2.36 -3.13
C PRO A 123 -10.30 -2.18 -4.65
N PHE A 124 -10.02 -0.96 -5.11
CA PHE A 124 -9.81 -0.64 -6.52
C PHE A 124 -8.33 -0.46 -6.88
N ILE A 125 -7.41 -0.86 -5.99
CA ILE A 125 -5.97 -0.67 -6.21
C ILE A 125 -5.39 -1.61 -7.27
N SER A 126 -6.03 -2.77 -7.49
CA SER A 126 -5.65 -3.73 -8.52
C SER A 126 -6.17 -3.35 -9.91
N LEU A 127 -7.05 -2.36 -10.01
CA LEU A 127 -7.59 -1.93 -11.30
C LEU A 127 -6.62 -0.97 -11.99
N PRO A 128 -6.42 -1.12 -13.30
CA PRO A 128 -5.59 -0.19 -14.05
C PRO A 128 -6.26 1.20 -14.09
N ALA A 129 -5.46 2.26 -14.19
CA ALA A 129 -5.97 3.64 -14.25
C ALA A 129 -6.89 3.92 -15.46
N THR A 130 -6.84 3.06 -16.48
CA THR A 130 -7.72 3.05 -17.66
C THR A 130 -9.11 2.51 -17.36
N PHE A 131 -9.33 1.85 -16.23
CA PHE A 131 -10.61 1.25 -15.88
C PHE A 131 -11.67 2.33 -15.65
N LYS A 132 -12.70 2.34 -16.48
CA LYS A 132 -13.90 3.16 -16.31
C LYS A 132 -15.06 2.24 -15.98
N ALA A 133 -15.62 2.39 -14.78
CA ALA A 133 -16.83 1.66 -14.41
C ALA A 133 -18.00 2.12 -15.28
N THR A 134 -18.65 1.19 -15.98
CA THR A 134 -19.90 1.46 -16.68
C THR A 134 -21.00 1.65 -15.63
N PRO A 135 -21.70 2.80 -15.60
CA PRO A 135 -22.81 2.98 -14.68
C PRO A 135 -23.88 1.93 -14.97
N ALA A 136 -24.46 1.36 -13.91
CA ALA A 136 -25.56 0.41 -14.06
C ALA A 136 -26.70 1.09 -14.84
N PRO A 137 -27.34 0.40 -15.80
CA PRO A 137 -28.51 0.94 -16.46
C PRO A 137 -29.60 1.22 -15.41
N PRO A 138 -30.37 2.31 -15.55
CA PRO A 138 -31.46 2.61 -14.63
C PRO A 138 -32.46 1.46 -14.66
N VAL A 139 -32.61 0.78 -13.52
CA VAL A 139 -33.65 -0.23 -13.36
C VAL A 139 -34.99 0.48 -13.48
N PRO A 140 -35.90 0.06 -14.38
CA PRO A 140 -37.22 0.64 -14.43
C PRO A 140 -37.95 0.41 -13.10
N GLU A 141 -38.34 1.50 -12.44
CA GLU A 141 -39.19 1.45 -11.24
C GLU A 141 -40.60 0.93 -11.62
N SER A 142 -40.74 -0.38 -11.71
CA SER A 142 -42.02 -1.07 -11.68
C SER A 142 -41.76 -2.44 -11.05
N THR A 143 -42.11 -2.65 -9.79
CA THR A 143 -43.44 -3.18 -9.47
C THR A 143 -43.70 -3.00 -7.98
N THR A 144 -44.64 -2.10 -7.64
CA THR A 144 -45.46 -2.28 -6.44
C THR A 144 -46.28 -3.56 -6.63
N PRO A 145 -46.33 -4.50 -5.66
CA PRO A 145 -47.08 -5.73 -5.82
C PRO A 145 -48.58 -5.43 -5.74
N THR A 146 -49.24 -5.34 -6.91
CA THR A 146 -50.71 -5.42 -7.00
C THR A 146 -51.08 -6.85 -7.39
N PRO A 147 -52.01 -7.52 -6.70
CA PRO A 147 -52.37 -8.89 -7.01
C PRO A 147 -53.34 -8.92 -8.19
N GLY A 148 -53.05 -9.69 -9.24
CA GLY A 148 -54.07 -10.04 -10.23
C GLY A 148 -53.60 -10.38 -11.64
N ASN A 149 -53.58 -11.69 -11.93
CA ASN A 149 -53.87 -12.34 -13.21
C ASN A 149 -53.07 -11.99 -14.50
N GLY A 150 -52.11 -12.87 -14.80
CA GLY A 150 -52.07 -13.74 -15.99
C GLY A 150 -52.24 -13.13 -17.39
N GLY A 151 -51.19 -13.28 -18.22
CA GLY A 151 -51.32 -13.29 -19.68
C GLY A 151 -50.08 -12.82 -20.41
N GLY A 152 -49.26 -13.76 -20.90
CA GLY A 152 -47.93 -13.52 -21.45
C GLY A 152 -47.83 -12.50 -22.59
N LYS A 153 -46.77 -11.69 -22.50
CA LYS A 153 -45.97 -11.08 -23.58
C LYS A 153 -44.79 -10.34 -22.94
N GLU A 154 -43.85 -11.10 -22.37
CA GLU A 154 -42.67 -10.54 -21.68
C GLU A 154 -41.36 -11.17 -22.15
N LYS A 155 -41.38 -12.00 -23.22
CA LYS A 155 -40.18 -12.74 -23.67
C LYS A 155 -39.41 -12.05 -24.81
N ASP A 156 -40.07 -11.39 -25.76
CA ASP A 156 -39.37 -10.95 -26.99
C ASP A 156 -38.60 -9.61 -26.84
N ILE A 157 -38.87 -8.80 -25.82
CA ILE A 157 -38.18 -7.49 -25.62
C ILE A 157 -36.89 -7.66 -24.80
N VAL A 158 -36.78 -8.74 -24.03
CA VAL A 158 -35.66 -8.99 -23.11
C VAL A 158 -34.45 -9.60 -23.85
N ASP A 159 -34.71 -10.37 -24.90
CA ASP A 159 -33.66 -11.04 -25.68
C ASP A 159 -32.91 -10.07 -26.62
N GLU A 160 -33.59 -9.11 -27.26
CA GLU A 160 -32.95 -8.13 -28.15
C GLU A 160 -32.13 -7.07 -27.38
N ALA A 161 -32.57 -6.71 -26.17
CA ALA A 161 -31.80 -5.86 -25.27
C ALA A 161 -30.61 -6.61 -24.64
N ALA A 162 -30.75 -7.91 -24.36
CA ALA A 162 -29.66 -8.74 -23.82
C ALA A 162 -28.53 -8.94 -24.85
N ASP A 163 -28.85 -9.17 -26.13
CA ASP A 163 -27.85 -9.31 -27.18
C ASP A 163 -27.11 -7.99 -27.48
N ALA A 164 -27.82 -6.85 -27.47
CA ALA A 164 -27.19 -5.53 -27.62
C ALA A 164 -26.32 -5.13 -26.42
N VAL A 165 -26.71 -5.51 -25.20
CA VAL A 165 -25.93 -5.29 -23.97
C VAL A 165 -24.73 -6.25 -23.90
N ALA A 166 -24.87 -7.49 -24.38
CA ALA A 166 -23.78 -8.46 -24.45
C ALA A 166 -22.69 -8.02 -25.45
N GLU A 167 -23.08 -7.51 -26.62
CA GLU A 167 -22.12 -7.00 -27.62
C GLU A 167 -21.44 -5.70 -27.15
N ALA A 168 -22.15 -4.82 -26.45
CA ALA A 168 -21.59 -3.61 -25.84
C ALA A 168 -20.63 -3.92 -24.68
N THR A 169 -20.92 -4.95 -23.87
CA THR A 169 -20.06 -5.38 -22.76
C THR A 169 -18.79 -6.09 -23.27
N ALA A 170 -18.89 -6.85 -24.35
CA ALA A 170 -17.76 -7.55 -24.97
C ALA A 170 -16.72 -6.59 -25.59
N ARG A 171 -17.14 -5.41 -26.07
CA ARG A 171 -16.25 -4.43 -26.72
C ARG A 171 -15.50 -3.51 -25.75
N LEU A 172 -15.86 -3.48 -24.48
CA LEU A 172 -15.30 -2.57 -23.45
C LEU A 172 -14.48 -3.27 -22.36
N ALA A 173 -14.48 -4.61 -22.33
CA ALA A 173 -13.75 -5.41 -21.35
C ALA A 173 -12.33 -5.79 -21.79
N VAL A 174 -11.68 -4.98 -22.62
CA VAL A 174 -10.38 -5.34 -23.23
C VAL A 174 -9.35 -4.27 -22.85
N ASP A 175 -8.29 -4.68 -22.15
CA ASP A 175 -7.14 -3.83 -21.85
C ASP A 175 -6.35 -3.50 -23.13
N ALA A 176 -5.42 -2.54 -23.06
CA ALA A 176 -4.61 -2.11 -24.23
C ALA A 176 -3.84 -3.26 -24.92
N ASP A 177 -3.66 -4.40 -24.24
CA ASP A 177 -2.99 -5.63 -24.72
C ASP A 177 -3.95 -6.74 -25.19
N GLY A 178 -5.25 -6.47 -25.33
CA GLY A 178 -6.19 -7.45 -25.90
C GLY A 178 -6.67 -8.53 -24.92
N LYS A 179 -6.37 -8.42 -23.62
CA LYS A 179 -6.78 -9.38 -22.60
C LYS A 179 -8.13 -8.96 -22.00
N GLU A 180 -9.07 -9.91 -21.89
CA GLU A 180 -10.33 -9.68 -21.19
C GLU A 180 -10.05 -9.29 -19.73
N LEU A 181 -10.58 -8.15 -19.29
CA LEU A 181 -10.60 -7.66 -17.91
C LEU A 181 -11.58 -8.50 -17.07
N ARG A 182 -11.35 -9.80 -17.01
CA ARG A 182 -12.02 -10.69 -16.06
C ARG A 182 -11.15 -10.78 -14.82
N ASN A 183 -11.73 -10.51 -13.66
CA ASN A 183 -11.11 -10.89 -12.40
C ASN A 183 -10.83 -12.39 -12.47
N GLU A 184 -9.56 -12.79 -12.43
CA GLU A 184 -9.19 -14.20 -12.34
C GLU A 184 -9.90 -14.80 -11.12
N PRO A 185 -10.57 -15.96 -11.25
CA PRO A 185 -11.27 -16.56 -10.13
C PRO A 185 -10.26 -16.81 -9.02
N VAL A 186 -10.52 -16.22 -7.86
CA VAL A 186 -9.67 -16.41 -6.68
C VAL A 186 -9.70 -17.90 -6.33
N PRO A 187 -8.55 -18.59 -6.24
CA PRO A 187 -8.52 -19.99 -5.82
C PRO A 187 -9.26 -20.18 -4.49
N ASP A 188 -10.07 -21.23 -4.37
CA ASP A 188 -10.87 -21.48 -3.15
C ASP A 188 -9.97 -21.63 -1.89
N ASP A 189 -8.74 -22.09 -2.07
CA ASP A 189 -7.73 -22.21 -1.00
C ASP A 189 -7.22 -20.85 -0.49
N THR A 190 -7.30 -19.79 -1.30
CA THR A 190 -6.86 -18.42 -0.97
C THR A 190 -8.01 -17.41 -0.88
N MET A 191 -9.26 -17.86 -1.05
CA MET A 191 -10.47 -17.02 -1.09
C MET A 191 -10.59 -16.05 0.10
N PHE A 192 -10.05 -16.43 1.27
CA PHE A 192 -10.05 -15.60 2.49
C PHE A 192 -8.65 -15.34 3.06
N ALA A 193 -7.59 -15.79 2.38
CA ALA A 193 -6.22 -15.60 2.81
C ALA A 193 -5.55 -14.57 1.90
N CYS A 194 -5.76 -13.27 2.18
CA CYS A 194 -4.79 -12.26 1.77
C CYS A 194 -3.61 -12.36 2.74
N GLY A 195 -2.59 -13.12 2.35
CA GLY A 195 -1.35 -13.20 3.08
C GLY A 195 -0.57 -11.88 2.93
N PRO A 196 0.34 -11.57 3.86
CA PRO A 196 1.25 -10.44 3.68
C PRO A 196 2.18 -10.59 2.47
N ASP A 197 2.30 -11.80 1.92
CA ASP A 197 3.05 -12.12 0.71
C ASP A 197 2.32 -11.71 -0.58
N ASP A 198 1.01 -11.44 -0.51
CA ASP A 198 0.20 -11.02 -1.67
C ASP A 198 0.31 -9.50 -1.97
N LEU A 199 1.04 -8.76 -1.14
CA LEU A 199 1.27 -7.33 -1.36
C LEU A 199 2.11 -7.12 -2.60
N ARG A 200 1.55 -6.41 -3.57
CA ARG A 200 2.21 -6.10 -4.84
C ARG A 200 2.94 -4.77 -4.76
N PRO A 201 4.14 -4.63 -5.39
CA PRO A 201 4.85 -3.36 -5.44
C PRO A 201 4.04 -2.28 -6.18
N GLU A 202 3.22 -2.66 -7.15
CA GLU A 202 2.33 -1.79 -7.93
C GLU A 202 1.37 -0.98 -7.05
N TRP A 203 0.92 -1.54 -5.92
CA TRP A 203 -0.01 -0.88 -5.00
C TRP A 203 0.62 0.34 -4.32
N PHE A 204 1.95 0.32 -4.14
CA PHE A 204 2.69 1.43 -3.54
C PHE A 204 3.11 2.50 -4.58
N GLN A 205 2.83 2.29 -5.86
CA GLN A 205 3.08 3.27 -6.93
C GLN A 205 1.96 4.32 -7.06
N GLY A 206 0.87 4.19 -6.27
CA GLY A 206 -0.24 5.12 -6.32
C GLY A 206 0.16 6.54 -5.90
N GLN A 207 -0.29 7.55 -6.66
CA GLN A 207 0.02 8.97 -6.39
C GLN A 207 -0.30 9.42 -4.96
N ARG A 208 -1.36 8.86 -4.35
CA ARG A 208 -1.74 9.17 -2.96
C ARG A 208 -0.69 8.69 -1.96
N PHE A 209 -0.13 7.50 -2.21
CA PHE A 209 0.89 6.91 -1.36
C PHE A 209 2.20 7.69 -1.50
N THR A 210 2.70 7.86 -2.73
CA THR A 210 3.95 8.61 -3.00
C THR A 210 3.89 10.03 -2.45
N ARG A 211 2.80 10.77 -2.72
CA ARG A 211 2.61 12.13 -2.18
C ARG A 211 2.51 12.15 -0.65
N GLY A 212 1.97 11.09 -0.05
CA GLY A 212 1.93 10.93 1.41
C GLY A 212 3.31 10.77 2.01
N VAL A 213 4.17 9.98 1.39
CA VAL A 213 5.57 9.79 1.78
C VAL A 213 6.36 11.10 1.59
N GLU A 214 6.25 11.74 0.43
CA GLU A 214 6.92 13.03 0.15
C GLU A 214 6.52 14.10 1.17
N ARG A 215 5.22 14.24 1.44
CA ARG A 215 4.71 15.21 2.44
C ARG A 215 5.21 14.92 3.85
N LEU A 216 5.41 13.65 4.20
CA LEU A 216 6.03 13.27 5.47
C LEU A 216 7.48 13.74 5.54
N GLY A 217 8.24 13.55 4.45
CA GLY A 217 9.60 14.09 4.32
C GLY A 217 9.65 15.61 4.46
N ASP A 218 8.80 16.33 3.73
CA ASP A 218 8.74 17.81 3.75
C ASP A 218 8.38 18.36 5.14
N MET A 219 7.43 17.70 5.82
CA MET A 219 7.01 18.10 7.16
C MET A 219 8.14 17.95 8.20
N LEU A 220 8.99 16.93 8.02
CA LEU A 220 10.08 16.62 8.94
C LEU A 220 11.37 17.40 8.60
N SER A 221 11.58 17.74 7.33
CA SER A 221 12.67 18.62 6.87
C SER A 221 12.42 20.10 7.17
N GLY A 222 11.20 20.45 7.60
CA GLY A 222 10.82 21.82 7.95
C GLY A 222 10.52 22.72 6.74
N ALA A 223 10.38 22.14 5.55
CA ALA A 223 9.94 22.86 4.36
C ALA A 223 8.48 23.29 4.53
N ARG A 224 8.23 24.60 4.64
CA ARG A 224 6.85 25.12 4.54
C ARG A 224 6.40 25.05 3.08
N PRO A 225 5.12 24.71 2.81
CA PRO A 225 4.52 24.89 1.50
C PRO A 225 4.43 26.36 1.10
#